data_AF-A0A6V8P3Y5-F1
#
_entry.id   AF-A0A6V8P3Y5-F1
#
_cell.length_a   1.000
_cell.length_b   1.000
_cell.length_c   1.000
_cell.angle_alpha   90.00
_cell.angle_beta   90.00
_cell.angle_gamma   90.00
#
_symmetry.space_group_name_H-M   'P 1'
#
loop_
_entity.id
_entity.type
_entity.pdbx_description
1 polymer ?
#
loop_
_entity_poly.entity_id
_entity_poly.type
_entity_poly.pdbx_seq_one_letter_code
_entity_poly.pdbx_strand_id
1 'polypeptide(L)' 'MRIPGTPEYWEIWDIHLSEAITGQISPQEALDRTAKAWEAITDRLGRESQLKIY' A
#
# COMPACT_ATOMS: atom_id res chain seq x y z
N MET A 1 15.19 -1.98 -4.20
CA MET A 1 14.90 -0.59 -3.79
C MET A 1 14.71 -0.61 -2.28
N ARG A 2 15.46 0.18 -1.49
CA ARG A 2 15.40 0.17 -0.01
C ARG A 2 14.78 1.49 0.49
N ILE A 3 13.51 1.69 0.18
CA ILE A 3 12.71 2.71 0.86
C ILE A 3 12.24 2.07 2.18
N PRO A 4 12.40 2.70 3.35
CA PRO A 4 11.81 2.20 4.59
C PRO A 4 10.31 1.91 4.39
N GLY A 5 9.84 0.74 4.83
CA GLY A 5 8.44 0.34 4.66
C GLY A 5 8.09 -0.38 3.35
N THR A 6 9.02 -0.49 2.38
CA THR A 6 8.76 -1.21 1.10
C THR A 6 8.07 -2.58 1.27
N PRO A 7 8.46 -3.45 2.24
CA PRO A 7 7.77 -4.72 2.46
C PRO A 7 6.28 -4.59 2.80
N GLU A 8 5.91 -3.57 3.58
CA GLU A 8 4.52 -3.36 4.02
C GLU A 8 3.63 -2.87 2.87
N TYR A 9 4.16 -2.05 1.95
CA TYR A 9 3.41 -1.66 0.74
C TYR A 9 3.11 -2.87 -0.15
N TRP A 10 4.08 -3.78 -0.31
CA TRP A 10 3.92 -5.00 -1.10
C TRP A 10 2.93 -5.98 -0.47
N GLU A 11 3.02 -6.19 0.85
CA GLU A 11 2.11 -7.08 1.57
C GLU A 11 0.64 -6.63 1.42
N ILE A 12 0.38 -5.33 1.59
CA ILE A 12 -0.97 -4.78 1.46
C ILE A 12 -1.52 -4.92 0.03
N TRP A 13 -0.67 -4.69 -0.97
CA TRP A 13 -1.01 -4.91 -2.36
C TRP A 13 -1.40 -6.38 -2.61
N ASP A 14 -0.59 -7.33 -2.16
CA ASP A 14 -0.83 -8.76 -2.38
C ASP A 14 -2.12 -9.26 -1.71
N ILE A 15 -2.43 -8.74 -0.52
CA ILE A 15 -3.68 -9.05 0.18
C ILE A 15 -4.88 -8.57 -0.66
N HIS A 16 -4.95 -7.27 -0.98
CA HIS A 16 -6.11 -6.72 -1.68
C HIS A 16 -6.25 -7.24 -3.11
N LEU A 17 -5.13 -7.53 -3.78
CA LEU A 17 -5.15 -8.18 -5.09
C LEU A 17 -5.74 -9.59 -4.98
N SER A 18 -5.39 -10.36 -3.94
CA SER A 18 -5.95 -11.69 -3.71
C SER A 18 -7.45 -11.63 -3.42
N GLU A 19 -7.92 -10.65 -2.64
CA GLU A 19 -9.35 -10.42 -2.38
C GLU A 19 -10.12 -10.11 -3.70
N ALA A 20 -9.53 -9.33 -4.61
CA ALA A 20 -10.13 -9.04 -5.91
C ALA A 20 -10.16 -10.28 -6.84
N ILE A 21 -9.04 -11.02 -6.93
CA ILE A 21 -8.93 -12.21 -7.79
C ILE A 21 -9.88 -13.32 -7.34
N THR A 22 -10.08 -13.47 -6.03
CA THR A 22 -11.03 -14.45 -5.47
C THR A 22 -12.49 -13.98 -5.51
N GLY A 23 -12.74 -12.74 -5.97
CA GLY A 23 -14.09 -12.17 -6.09
C GLY A 23 -14.72 -11.77 -4.76
N GLN A 24 -13.93 -11.65 -3.69
CA GLN A 24 -14.42 -11.19 -2.38
C GLN A 24 -14.80 -9.70 -2.40
N ILE A 25 -14.07 -8.91 -3.18
CA ILE A 25 -14.32 -7.49 -3.43
C ILE A 25 -14.16 -7.16 -4.91
N SER A 26 -14.69 -6.01 -5.34
CA SER A 26 -14.47 -5.54 -6.71
C SER A 26 -13.01 -5.10 -6.90
N PRO A 27 -12.47 -5.15 -8.13
CA PRO A 27 -11.14 -4.62 -8.40
C PRO A 27 -10.98 -3.14 -8.01
N GLN A 28 -12.05 -2.34 -8.14
CA GLN A 28 -12.04 -0.94 -7.73
C GLN A 28 -11.90 -0.79 -6.21
N GLU A 29 -12.69 -1.54 -5.43
CA GLU A 29 -12.60 -1.54 -3.97
C GLU A 29 -11.22 -2.00 -3.49
N ALA A 30 -10.61 -2.99 -4.13
CA ALA A 30 -9.26 -3.45 -3.81
C ALA A 30 -8.20 -2.36 -3.99
N LEU A 31 -8.28 -1.61 -5.10
CA LEU A 31 -7.37 -0.51 -5.38
C LEU A 31 -7.59 0.66 -4.42
N ASP A 32 -8.84 1.00 -4.10
CA ASP A 32 -9.19 2.07 -3.16
C ASP A 32 -8.67 1.75 -1.74
N ARG A 33 -8.81 0.49 -1.29
CA ARG A 33 -8.26 0.03 -0.01
C ARG A 33 -6.74 0.09 0.02
N THR A 34 -6.10 -0.38 -1.05
CA THR A 34 -4.64 -0.34 -1.20
C THR A 34 -4.14 1.11 -1.10
N ALA A 35 -4.73 2.03 -1.86
CA ALA A 35 -4.33 3.43 -1.86
C ALA A 35 -4.46 4.06 -0.47
N LYS A 36 -5.58 3.82 0.23
CA LYS A 36 -5.80 4.32 1.58
C LYS A 36 -4.79 3.76 2.58
N ALA A 37 -4.45 2.48 2.48
CA ALA A 37 -3.49 1.84 3.35
C ALA A 37 -2.05 2.34 3.10
N TRP A 38 -1.70 2.57 1.84
CA TRP A 38 -0.43 3.16 1.45
C TRP A 38 -0.26 4.59 1.98
N GLU A 39 -1.31 5.41 1.97
CA GLU A 39 -1.28 6.74 2.60
C GLU A 39 -0.99 6.64 4.11
N ALA A 40 -1.63 5.70 4.81
CA ALA A 40 -1.39 5.49 6.24
C ALA A 40 0.04 5.02 6.54
N ILE A 41 0.62 4.14 5.71
CA ILE A 41 2.02 3.74 5.82
C ILE A 41 2.93 4.96 5.60
N THR A 42 2.66 5.74 4.56
CA THR A 42 3.43 6.94 4.20
C THR A 42 3.43 7.97 5.33
N ASP A 43 2.27 8.22 5.91
CA ASP A 43 2.11 9.14 7.04
C ASP A 43 2.86 8.64 8.28
N ARG A 44 2.78 7.33 8.59
CA ARG A 44 3.47 6.71 9.74
C ARG A 44 4.99 6.73 9.60
N LEU A 45 5.50 6.52 8.39
CA LEU A 45 6.94 6.56 8.10
C LEU A 45 7.47 7.99 8.00
N GLY A 46 6.58 8.99 8.03
CA GLY A 46 6.91 10.40 7.91
C GLY A 46 7.18 10.76 6.46
N ARG A 47 6.16 11.34 5.80
CA ARG A 47 6.21 11.79 4.40
C ARG A 47 7.43 12.68 4.09
N GLU A 48 7.83 13.53 5.04
CA GLU A 48 9.02 14.38 4.91
C GLU A 48 10.35 13.62 4.92
N SER A 49 10.41 12.48 5.61
CA SER A 49 11.62 11.65 5.66
C SER A 49 11.81 10.88 4.35
N GLN A 50 10.72 10.44 3.71
CA GLN A 50 10.75 9.82 2.39
C GLN A 50 11.10 10.81 1.27
N LEU A 51 10.56 12.03 1.32
CA LEU A 51 10.90 13.09 0.35
C LEU A 51 12.39 13.50 0.39
N LYS A 52 13.08 13.34 1.52
CA LYS A 52 14.52 13.61 1.64
C LYS A 52 15.43 12.54 1.04
N ILE A 53 14.88 11.36 0.73
CA ILE A 53 15.63 10.21 0.18
C ILE A 53 15.51 10.16 -1.36
N TYR A 54 14.65 10.99 -1.96
CA TYR A 54 14.39 11.08 -3.40
C TYR A 54 14.99 12.36 -3.99
#